data_AF-A0A945Z002-F1
#
_entry.id   AF-A0A945Z002-F1
#
_cell.length_a   1.000
_cell.length_b   1.000
_cell.length_c   1.000
_cell.angle_alpha   90.00
_cell.angle_beta   90.00
_cell.angle_gamma   90.00
#
_symmetry.space_group_name_H-M   'P 1'
#
loop_
_entity.id
_entity.type
_entity.pdbx_description
1 polymer ?
#
loop_
_entity_poly.entity_id
_entity_poly.type
_entity_poly.pdbx_seq_one_letter_code
_entity_poly.pdbx_strand_id
1 'polypeptide(L)'
;MQKTITKIIILAILLTAALGVNYLFAAWTGPTQAPTGGNTSTPVHVGTTDQVKNGGLSVDALSVFGGGYFQGSVQVGNSGADPQAGTIRWNGTDLEVYKINAWVSLTGTGAAACTSFTYSAWGECQVNGTQTRTVTSSTPDGCAGGNPVTTQSCTYTEPLYIQCANIGGSWIASQGACYLSGTSCPSGWTPNANYSSTQGNSCGGGVCSGGCSTNSHYRTNTSVETCSYQSGRLQGYYDRMEICDPTGTAGCSSTKTEIGCTK
;
A
#
# COMPACT_ATOMS: atom_id res chain seq x y z
N MET A 1 88.29 -84.75 -31.63
CA MET A 1 87.55 -83.61 -31.03
C MET A 1 87.62 -82.33 -31.85
N GLN A 2 88.79 -81.89 -32.33
CA GLN A 2 88.96 -80.61 -33.05
C GLN A 2 88.04 -80.44 -34.29
N LYS A 3 87.88 -81.47 -35.14
CA LYS A 3 87.01 -81.40 -36.32
C LYS A 3 85.51 -81.25 -36.00
N THR A 4 85.06 -81.71 -34.84
CA THR A 4 83.65 -81.62 -34.42
C THR A 4 83.35 -80.25 -33.82
N ILE A 5 84.30 -79.69 -33.06
CA ILE A 5 84.21 -78.35 -32.47
C ILE A 5 84.17 -77.28 -33.57
N THR A 6 84.99 -77.39 -34.62
CA THR A 6 84.98 -76.43 -35.74
C THR A 6 83.62 -76.41 -36.47
N LYS A 7 82.98 -77.57 -36.67
CA LYS A 7 81.66 -77.65 -37.31
C LYS A 7 80.56 -77.00 -36.45
N ILE A 8 80.61 -77.21 -35.13
CA ILE A 8 79.64 -76.60 -34.20
C ILE A 8 79.81 -75.08 -34.16
N ILE A 9 81.05 -74.58 -34.14
CA ILE A 9 81.33 -73.13 -34.17
C ILE A 9 80.82 -72.50 -35.48
N ILE A 10 81.09 -73.12 -36.63
CA ILE A 10 80.59 -72.62 -37.92
C ILE A 10 79.05 -72.60 -37.94
N LEU A 11 78.40 -73.65 -37.44
CA LEU A 11 76.94 -73.71 -37.39
C LEU A 11 76.34 -72.67 -36.45
N ALA A 12 76.97 -72.42 -35.29
CA ALA A 12 76.54 -71.42 -34.34
C ALA A 12 76.67 -70.00 -34.90
N ILE A 13 77.77 -69.70 -35.62
CA ILE A 13 77.97 -68.41 -36.30
C ILE A 13 76.94 -68.21 -37.40
N LEU A 14 76.66 -69.24 -38.21
CA LEU A 14 75.64 -69.16 -39.27
C LEU A 14 74.23 -68.95 -38.70
N LEU A 15 73.90 -69.62 -37.59
CA LEU A 15 72.60 -69.47 -36.95
C LEU A 15 72.43 -68.08 -36.32
N THR A 16 73.46 -67.56 -35.66
CA THR A 16 73.43 -66.19 -35.12
C THR A 16 73.37 -65.13 -36.21
N ALA A 17 74.09 -65.33 -37.32
CA ALA A 17 73.98 -64.45 -38.48
C ALA A 17 72.56 -64.48 -39.10
N ALA A 18 71.97 -65.66 -39.28
CA ALA A 18 70.62 -65.81 -39.84
C ALA A 18 69.52 -65.21 -38.95
N LEU A 19 69.65 -65.36 -37.63
CA LEU A 19 68.71 -64.75 -36.66
C LEU A 19 68.91 -63.23 -36.56
N GLY A 20 70.15 -62.75 -36.63
CA GLY A 20 70.47 -61.31 -36.62
C GLY A 20 69.94 -60.56 -37.86
N VAL A 21 69.91 -61.22 -39.02
CA VAL A 21 69.35 -60.65 -40.25
C VAL A 21 67.86 -60.38 -40.14
N ASN A 22 67.09 -61.25 -39.47
CA ASN A 22 65.65 -61.00 -39.24
C ASN A 22 65.40 -59.82 -38.29
N TYR A 23 66.31 -59.56 -37.34
CA TYR A 23 66.25 -58.39 -36.46
C TYR A 23 66.67 -57.08 -37.18
N LEU A 24 67.56 -57.17 -38.16
CA LEU A 24 67.96 -56.02 -39.00
C LEU A 24 66.85 -55.60 -39.99
N PHE A 25 65.97 -56.52 -40.39
CA PHE A 25 64.85 -56.26 -41.31
C PHE A 25 63.47 -56.21 -40.65
N ALA A 26 63.37 -56.35 -39.33
CA ALA A 26 62.17 -55.98 -38.58
C ALA A 26 62.06 -54.45 -38.60
N ALA A 27 61.54 -53.92 -39.71
CA ALA A 27 61.33 -52.51 -39.91
C ALA A 27 60.41 -51.99 -38.81
N TRP A 28 60.99 -51.29 -37.84
CA TRP A 28 60.21 -50.34 -37.08
C TRP A 28 59.68 -49.32 -38.08
N THR A 29 58.41 -49.45 -38.45
CA THR A 29 57.70 -48.39 -39.18
C THR A 29 57.32 -47.34 -38.17
N GLY A 30 58.21 -46.36 -38.02
CA GLY A 30 57.93 -45.17 -37.23
C GLY A 30 56.75 -44.38 -37.76
N PRO A 31 56.26 -43.40 -36.97
CA PRO A 31 55.34 -42.40 -37.48
C PRO A 31 55.91 -41.82 -38.78
N THR A 32 55.16 -41.91 -39.87
CA THR A 32 55.58 -41.40 -41.19
C THR A 32 55.54 -39.88 -41.29
N GLN A 33 55.04 -39.21 -40.25
CA GLN A 33 55.00 -37.76 -40.13
C GLN A 33 55.62 -37.32 -38.80
N ALA A 34 56.50 -36.32 -38.85
CA ALA A 34 57.04 -35.69 -37.64
C ALA A 34 55.92 -34.94 -36.91
N PRO A 35 55.78 -35.04 -35.57
CA PRO A 35 54.83 -34.22 -34.81
C PRO A 35 55.08 -32.73 -35.11
N THR A 36 54.07 -31.94 -35.49
CA THR A 36 52.60 -32.15 -35.40
C THR A 36 51.90 -32.64 -36.69
N GLY A 37 52.61 -33.22 -37.65
CA GLY A 37 52.03 -33.77 -38.89
C GLY A 37 51.14 -35.00 -38.64
N GLY A 38 49.96 -35.02 -39.28
CA GLY A 38 48.96 -36.08 -39.17
C GLY A 38 47.69 -35.65 -38.44
N ASN A 39 47.67 -34.44 -37.88
CA ASN A 39 46.45 -33.81 -37.40
C ASN A 39 45.54 -33.46 -38.60
N THR A 40 44.23 -33.61 -38.45
CA THR A 40 43.28 -33.01 -39.37
C THR A 40 43.45 -31.48 -39.36
N SER A 41 43.51 -30.86 -40.54
CA SER A 41 43.60 -29.39 -40.65
C SER A 41 42.41 -28.75 -39.95
N THR A 42 42.64 -27.66 -39.21
CA THR A 42 41.57 -26.84 -38.65
C THR A 42 40.67 -26.27 -39.76
N PRO A 43 39.35 -26.09 -39.54
CA PRO A 43 38.62 -26.24 -38.26
C PRO A 43 38.16 -27.66 -37.91
N VAL A 44 38.08 -27.94 -36.60
CA VAL A 44 37.54 -29.17 -35.99
C VAL A 44 36.13 -29.45 -36.51
N HIS A 45 36.04 -30.29 -37.55
CA HIS A 45 34.85 -30.86 -38.20
C HIS A 45 33.75 -29.90 -38.71
N VAL A 46 33.54 -29.87 -40.03
CA VAL A 46 32.38 -29.24 -40.71
C VAL A 46 31.14 -30.16 -40.80
N GLY A 47 31.10 -31.23 -39.99
CA GLY A 47 29.99 -32.18 -39.96
C GLY A 47 28.83 -31.71 -39.06
N THR A 48 27.70 -32.39 -39.13
CA THR A 48 26.47 -32.04 -38.36
C THR A 48 26.43 -32.65 -36.95
N THR A 49 27.51 -33.27 -36.50
CA THR A 49 27.59 -33.93 -35.19
C THR A 49 28.17 -32.98 -34.16
N ASP A 50 27.54 -32.91 -32.99
CA ASP A 50 27.98 -32.07 -31.88
C ASP A 50 29.39 -32.43 -31.41
N GLN A 51 30.22 -31.40 -31.24
CA GLN A 51 31.54 -31.52 -30.64
C GLN A 51 31.42 -31.40 -29.12
N VAL A 52 31.46 -32.52 -28.41
CA VAL A 52 31.37 -32.56 -26.95
C VAL A 52 32.76 -32.67 -26.32
N LYS A 53 33.10 -31.75 -25.41
CA LYS A 53 34.30 -31.84 -24.56
C LYS A 53 33.89 -32.06 -23.11
N ASN A 54 34.33 -33.18 -22.54
CA ASN A 54 34.07 -33.55 -21.14
C ASN A 54 34.89 -32.70 -20.14
N GLY A 55 35.92 -31.99 -20.62
CA GLY A 55 36.72 -31.05 -19.84
C GLY A 55 36.56 -29.61 -20.34
N GLY A 56 37.31 -28.67 -19.73
CA GLY A 56 37.28 -27.26 -20.11
C GLY A 56 37.76 -27.00 -21.56
N LEU A 57 37.19 -25.98 -22.20
CA LEU A 57 37.63 -25.44 -23.47
C LEU A 57 38.32 -24.09 -23.24
N SER A 58 39.61 -23.99 -23.59
CA SER A 58 40.36 -22.73 -23.60
C SER A 58 40.67 -22.35 -25.04
N VAL A 59 40.33 -21.12 -25.41
CA VAL A 59 40.59 -20.54 -26.74
C VAL A 59 40.98 -19.08 -26.55
N ASP A 60 41.92 -18.58 -27.35
CA ASP A 60 42.34 -17.16 -27.26
C ASP A 60 41.19 -16.21 -27.64
N ALA A 61 40.44 -16.57 -28.68
CA ALA A 61 39.25 -15.86 -29.11
C ALA A 61 38.18 -16.85 -29.56
N LEU A 62 36.93 -16.58 -29.18
CA LEU A 62 35.75 -17.31 -29.63
C LEU A 62 34.83 -16.36 -30.39
N SER A 63 34.55 -16.66 -31.66
CA SER A 63 33.50 -16.00 -32.44
C SER A 63 32.41 -17.01 -32.77
N VAL A 64 31.17 -16.71 -32.38
CA VAL A 64 29.99 -17.54 -32.66
C VAL A 64 29.08 -16.76 -33.60
N PHE A 65 28.92 -17.26 -34.83
CA PHE A 65 28.09 -16.62 -35.86
C PHE A 65 26.60 -16.99 -35.77
N GLY A 66 26.25 -17.95 -34.90
CA GLY A 66 24.87 -18.32 -34.54
C GLY A 66 24.54 -17.95 -33.09
N GLY A 67 23.58 -18.66 -32.48
CA GLY A 67 23.24 -18.50 -31.07
C GLY A 67 24.20 -19.27 -30.14
N GLY A 68 24.55 -18.68 -28.99
CA GLY A 68 25.20 -19.38 -27.89
C GLY A 68 24.17 -19.89 -26.89
N TYR A 69 24.28 -21.14 -26.45
CA TYR A 69 23.43 -21.72 -25.41
C TYR A 69 24.29 -22.23 -24.25
N PHE A 70 24.03 -21.72 -23.05
CA PHE A 70 24.76 -22.05 -21.83
C PHE A 70 23.78 -22.64 -20.81
N GLN A 71 23.95 -23.91 -20.45
CA GLN A 71 23.07 -24.61 -19.47
C GLN A 71 23.44 -24.33 -18.01
N GLY A 72 24.60 -23.72 -17.76
CA GLY A 72 25.13 -23.42 -16.43
C GLY A 72 25.43 -21.93 -16.23
N SER A 73 26.22 -21.59 -15.22
CA SER A 73 26.66 -20.21 -14.99
C SER A 73 27.63 -19.74 -16.07
N VAL A 74 27.46 -18.48 -16.49
CA VAL A 74 28.39 -17.78 -17.39
C VAL A 74 29.14 -16.73 -16.59
N GLN A 75 30.46 -16.84 -16.53
CA GLN A 75 31.32 -15.80 -16.01
C GLN A 75 31.99 -15.09 -17.19
N VAL A 76 31.63 -13.82 -17.41
CA VAL A 76 32.29 -12.96 -18.39
C VAL A 76 33.23 -12.06 -17.61
N GLY A 77 34.53 -12.18 -17.83
CA GLY A 77 35.51 -11.35 -17.15
C GLY A 77 36.92 -11.95 -17.10
N ASN A 78 37.92 -11.07 -17.05
CA ASN A 78 39.31 -11.40 -16.78
C ASN A 78 39.43 -11.86 -15.31
N SER A 79 40.17 -12.93 -15.03
CA SER A 79 40.55 -13.35 -13.67
C SER A 79 41.57 -12.40 -12.99
N GLY A 80 41.92 -11.29 -13.64
CA GLY A 80 42.64 -10.18 -13.03
C GLY A 80 41.88 -9.59 -11.85
N ALA A 81 42.62 -9.13 -10.84
CA ALA A 81 42.08 -8.48 -9.64
C ALA A 81 41.22 -7.23 -9.95
N ASP A 82 41.34 -6.68 -11.16
CA ASP A 82 40.69 -5.45 -11.61
C ASP A 82 39.72 -5.72 -12.78
N PRO A 83 38.40 -5.57 -12.57
CA PRO A 83 37.42 -5.69 -13.64
C PRO A 83 37.56 -4.54 -14.64
N GLN A 84 37.34 -4.79 -15.93
CA GLN A 84 37.30 -3.74 -16.95
C GLN A 84 35.88 -3.20 -17.11
N ALA A 85 35.73 -1.92 -17.46
CA ALA A 85 34.41 -1.34 -17.75
C ALA A 85 33.71 -2.11 -18.87
N GLY A 86 32.43 -2.46 -18.67
CA GLY A 86 31.63 -3.30 -19.57
C GLY A 86 31.62 -4.78 -19.22
N THR A 87 32.39 -5.22 -18.22
CA THR A 87 32.30 -6.59 -17.69
C THR A 87 30.91 -6.85 -17.08
N ILE A 88 30.28 -7.99 -17.39
CA ILE A 88 28.97 -8.39 -16.82
C ILE A 88 29.17 -9.60 -15.89
N ARG A 89 28.57 -9.58 -14.70
CA ARG A 89 28.56 -10.72 -13.77
C ARG A 89 27.18 -11.05 -13.25
N TRP A 90 26.96 -12.32 -12.91
CA TRP A 90 25.90 -12.74 -11.99
C TRP A 90 26.53 -12.99 -10.61
N ASN A 91 26.10 -12.25 -9.58
CA ASN A 91 26.69 -12.37 -8.23
C ASN A 91 25.96 -13.40 -7.33
N GLY A 92 24.97 -14.11 -7.87
CA GLY A 92 24.11 -15.05 -7.14
C GLY A 92 22.68 -14.54 -6.96
N THR A 93 22.50 -13.22 -6.84
CA THR A 93 21.20 -12.57 -6.63
C THR A 93 20.89 -11.47 -7.62
N ASP A 94 21.89 -10.95 -8.32
CA ASP A 94 21.75 -9.82 -9.25
C ASP A 94 22.70 -9.96 -10.46
N LEU A 95 22.24 -9.41 -11.59
CA LEU A 95 23.03 -9.22 -12.81
C LEU A 95 23.61 -7.80 -12.78
N GLU A 96 24.93 -7.68 -12.80
CA GLU A 96 25.62 -6.39 -12.66
C GLU A 96 26.57 -6.13 -13.84
N VAL A 97 26.73 -4.87 -14.22
CA VAL A 97 27.78 -4.39 -15.13
C VAL A 97 28.83 -3.61 -14.35
N TYR A 98 30.12 -3.82 -14.65
CA TYR A 98 31.18 -2.99 -14.10
C TYR A 98 31.28 -1.68 -14.87
N LYS A 99 31.09 -0.56 -14.18
CA LYS A 99 31.16 0.80 -14.74
C LYS A 99 31.76 1.76 -13.72
N ILE A 100 32.73 2.57 -14.15
CA ILE A 100 33.38 3.61 -13.32
C ILE A 100 33.83 3.04 -11.96
N ASN A 101 34.68 2.02 -12.02
CA ASN A 101 35.25 1.36 -10.83
C ASN A 101 34.26 0.71 -9.85
N ALA A 102 33.00 0.50 -10.23
CA ALA A 102 31.99 -0.14 -9.39
C ALA A 102 31.12 -1.13 -10.18
N TRP A 103 30.55 -2.11 -9.48
CA TRP A 103 29.51 -2.97 -10.02
C TRP A 103 28.15 -2.29 -9.89
N VAL A 104 27.40 -2.25 -11.00
CA VAL A 104 26.11 -1.56 -11.12
C VAL A 104 25.04 -2.59 -11.50
N SER A 105 24.01 -2.72 -10.69
CA SER A 105 22.84 -3.57 -10.97
C SER A 105 22.18 -3.23 -12.31
N LEU A 106 21.88 -4.25 -13.10
CA LEU A 106 21.07 -4.15 -14.32
C LEU A 106 19.61 -4.56 -14.08
N THR A 107 19.28 -5.19 -12.93
CA THR A 107 17.93 -5.68 -12.64
C THR A 107 17.13 -4.78 -11.69
N GLY A 108 17.72 -3.67 -11.24
CA GLY A 108 16.94 -2.54 -10.72
C GLY A 108 16.42 -2.70 -9.29
N THR A 109 17.04 -3.52 -8.44
CA THR A 109 16.78 -3.50 -6.99
C THR A 109 17.60 -2.43 -6.25
N GLY A 110 18.29 -1.56 -7.00
CA GLY A 110 18.89 -0.31 -6.54
C GLY A 110 18.11 0.94 -6.95
N ALA A 111 16.78 0.88 -7.11
CA ALA A 111 15.97 2.10 -7.17
C ALA A 111 16.23 2.89 -5.88
N ALA A 112 16.81 4.08 -5.99
CA ALA A 112 17.09 4.94 -4.84
C ALA A 112 15.83 5.10 -3.99
N ALA A 113 15.98 5.15 -2.67
CA ALA A 113 14.84 5.40 -1.79
C ALA A 113 14.21 6.76 -2.14
N CYS A 114 12.87 6.83 -2.17
CA CYS A 114 12.19 8.10 -2.39
C CYS A 114 12.53 9.06 -1.24
N THR A 115 13.07 10.24 -1.58
CA THR A 115 13.52 11.25 -0.60
C THR A 115 12.52 12.40 -0.45
N SER A 116 11.64 12.58 -1.43
CA SER A 116 10.59 13.60 -1.40
C SER A 116 9.26 13.02 -1.87
N PHE A 117 8.18 13.55 -1.30
CA PHE A 117 6.82 13.11 -1.54
C PHE A 117 5.91 14.33 -1.68
N THR A 118 5.04 14.31 -2.68
CA THR A 118 3.89 15.21 -2.76
C THR A 118 2.68 14.48 -2.20
N TYR A 119 1.82 15.20 -1.49
CA TYR A 119 0.69 14.62 -0.78
C TYR A 119 -0.64 15.20 -1.25
N SER A 120 -1.73 14.47 -1.00
CA SER A 120 -3.08 15.04 -1.01
C SER A 120 -3.28 16.02 0.15
N ALA A 121 -4.41 16.73 0.14
CA ALA A 121 -4.92 17.38 1.35
C ALA A 121 -5.14 16.31 2.45
N TRP A 122 -5.05 16.74 3.71
CA TRP A 122 -5.46 15.91 4.85
C TRP A 122 -6.96 15.67 4.82
N GLY A 123 -7.38 14.44 5.14
CA GLY A 123 -8.78 14.14 5.39
C GLY A 123 -9.27 14.73 6.72
N GLU A 124 -10.57 14.57 6.98
CA GLU A 124 -11.20 14.99 8.25
C GLU A 124 -10.56 14.28 9.45
N CYS A 125 -10.45 15.02 10.57
CA CYS A 125 -9.99 14.44 11.82
C CYS A 125 -10.97 13.38 12.31
N GLN A 126 -10.47 12.19 12.64
CA GLN A 126 -11.28 11.08 13.13
C GLN A 126 -11.37 11.10 14.67
N VAL A 127 -12.33 10.36 15.21
CA VAL A 127 -12.58 10.25 16.67
C VAL A 127 -11.34 9.79 17.47
N ASN A 128 -10.41 9.07 16.85
CA ASN A 128 -9.15 8.66 17.47
C ASN A 128 -8.08 9.77 17.50
N GLY A 129 -8.42 11.01 17.11
CA GLY A 129 -7.51 12.14 17.10
C GLY A 129 -6.47 12.09 15.97
N THR A 130 -6.76 11.36 14.89
CA THR A 130 -5.86 11.26 13.73
C THR A 130 -6.54 11.58 12.42
N GLN A 131 -5.76 12.09 11.48
CA GLN A 131 -6.17 12.29 10.09
C GLN A 131 -5.13 11.66 9.17
N THR A 132 -5.60 11.25 7.99
CA THR A 132 -4.80 10.55 6.99
C THR A 132 -4.74 11.33 5.68
N ARG A 133 -3.68 11.10 4.92
CA ARG A 133 -3.51 11.60 3.55
C ARG A 133 -2.75 10.57 2.72
N THR A 134 -2.81 10.70 1.40
CA THR A 134 -2.10 9.81 0.48
C THR A 134 -0.92 10.52 -0.17
N VAL A 135 0.07 9.75 -0.62
CA VAL A 135 1.14 10.22 -1.49
C VAL A 135 0.61 10.27 -2.92
N THR A 136 0.75 11.42 -3.58
CA THR A 136 0.33 11.63 -4.97
C THR A 136 1.49 11.53 -5.96
N SER A 137 2.71 11.86 -5.54
CA SER A 137 3.93 11.62 -6.30
C SER A 137 5.15 11.46 -5.39
N SER A 138 6.19 10.82 -5.92
CA SER A 138 7.45 10.56 -5.21
C SER A 138 8.63 10.95 -6.10
N THR A 139 9.77 11.29 -5.49
CA THR A 139 10.97 11.72 -6.22
C THR A 139 12.22 11.13 -5.57
N PRO A 140 13.25 10.71 -6.34
CA PRO A 140 13.41 10.75 -7.82
C PRO A 140 12.49 9.84 -8.63
N ASP A 141 12.35 10.08 -9.94
CA ASP A 141 11.56 9.20 -10.83
C ASP A 141 12.09 7.76 -10.80
N GLY A 142 11.19 6.80 -10.63
CA GLY A 142 11.54 5.39 -10.50
C GLY A 142 12.09 4.99 -9.12
N CYS A 143 12.03 5.87 -8.11
CA CYS A 143 12.36 5.51 -6.73
C CYS A 143 11.35 4.51 -6.13
N ALA A 144 11.78 3.76 -5.13
CA ALA A 144 10.92 2.86 -4.36
C ALA A 144 11.20 3.00 -2.85
N GLY A 145 10.18 2.80 -2.00
CA GLY A 145 10.33 2.89 -0.54
C GLY A 145 10.37 4.32 0.01
N GLY A 146 11.12 4.53 1.10
CA GLY A 146 11.18 5.77 1.88
C GLY A 146 10.25 5.78 3.09
N ASN A 147 10.11 6.93 3.76
CA ASN A 147 9.29 7.07 4.98
C ASN A 147 8.29 8.24 4.86
N PRO A 148 7.24 8.11 4.04
CA PRO A 148 6.26 9.18 3.85
C PRO A 148 5.39 9.37 5.10
N VAL A 149 5.12 10.63 5.47
CA VAL A 149 4.19 10.95 6.55
C VAL A 149 2.76 11.01 6.01
N THR A 150 2.02 9.93 6.23
CA THR A 150 0.62 9.75 5.77
C THR A 150 -0.41 9.82 6.89
N THR A 151 0.04 9.91 8.14
CA THR A 151 -0.80 10.04 9.33
C THR A 151 -0.25 11.13 10.23
N GLN A 152 -1.13 11.93 10.82
CA GLN A 152 -0.76 12.87 11.88
C GLN A 152 -1.87 12.99 12.93
N SER A 153 -1.51 13.54 14.08
CA SER A 153 -2.47 13.94 15.11
C SER A 153 -3.27 15.18 14.69
N CYS A 154 -4.49 15.27 15.19
CA CYS A 154 -5.41 16.39 14.99
C CYS A 154 -6.40 16.49 16.16
N THR A 155 -7.11 17.62 16.25
CA THR A 155 -8.19 17.80 17.23
C THR A 155 -9.52 17.46 16.59
N TYR A 156 -10.17 16.40 17.09
CA TYR A 156 -11.50 16.00 16.62
C TYR A 156 -12.56 16.97 17.17
N THR A 157 -13.36 17.55 16.28
CA THR A 157 -14.55 18.34 16.63
C THR A 157 -15.80 17.51 16.34
N GLU A 158 -16.48 17.06 17.39
CA GLU A 158 -17.70 16.27 17.24
C GLU A 158 -18.81 17.08 16.54
N PRO A 159 -19.44 16.57 15.47
CA PRO A 159 -20.54 17.27 14.79
C PRO A 159 -21.73 17.56 15.72
N LEU A 160 -22.35 18.73 15.57
CA LEU A 160 -23.46 19.18 16.42
C LEU A 160 -24.66 18.22 16.46
N TYR A 161 -24.91 17.49 15.36
CA TYR A 161 -26.00 16.51 15.33
C TYR A 161 -25.73 15.30 16.25
N ILE A 162 -24.47 14.87 16.39
CA ILE A 162 -24.08 13.80 17.32
C ILE A 162 -24.15 14.34 18.75
N GLN A 163 -23.62 15.53 19.00
CA GLN A 163 -23.72 16.17 20.32
C GLN A 163 -25.18 16.29 20.79
N CYS A 164 -26.09 16.64 19.88
CA CYS A 164 -27.53 16.69 20.13
C CYS A 164 -28.12 15.31 20.46
N ALA A 165 -27.77 14.28 19.69
CA ALA A 165 -28.24 12.92 19.95
C ALA A 165 -27.75 12.38 21.31
N ASN A 166 -26.51 12.70 21.70
CA ASN A 166 -25.92 12.27 22.98
C ASN A 166 -26.67 12.82 24.21
N ILE A 167 -27.34 13.97 24.08
CA ILE A 167 -28.19 14.55 25.13
C ILE A 167 -29.68 14.18 24.96
N GLY A 168 -30.00 13.22 24.08
CA GLY A 168 -31.36 12.74 23.84
C GLY A 168 -32.21 13.68 22.97
N GLY A 169 -31.60 14.63 22.28
CA GLY A 169 -32.29 15.59 21.42
C GLY A 169 -32.39 15.17 19.96
N SER A 170 -33.15 15.96 19.19
CA SER A 170 -33.35 15.79 17.75
C SER A 170 -32.84 17.02 17.00
N TRP A 171 -31.79 16.84 16.19
CA TRP A 171 -31.14 17.93 15.46
C TRP A 171 -31.87 18.27 14.15
N ILE A 172 -32.13 19.56 13.93
CA ILE A 172 -32.69 20.08 12.68
C ILE A 172 -31.65 20.99 12.03
N ALA A 173 -30.98 20.47 11.00
CA ALA A 173 -29.85 21.14 10.34
C ALA A 173 -30.22 22.48 9.70
N SER A 174 -31.43 22.59 9.12
CA SER A 174 -31.91 23.83 8.50
C SER A 174 -32.16 24.96 9.51
N GLN A 175 -32.29 24.63 10.79
CA GLN A 175 -32.57 25.58 11.87
C GLN A 175 -31.37 25.77 12.81
N GLY A 176 -30.34 24.92 12.71
CA GLY A 176 -29.22 24.91 13.65
C GLY A 176 -29.66 24.67 15.09
N ALA A 177 -30.70 23.84 15.29
CA ALA A 177 -31.36 23.65 16.58
C ALA A 177 -31.42 22.16 16.97
N CYS A 178 -31.05 21.87 18.23
CA CYS A 178 -31.28 20.61 18.90
C CYS A 178 -32.56 20.69 19.73
N TYR A 179 -33.58 19.93 19.37
CA TYR A 179 -34.84 19.89 20.10
C TYR A 179 -34.81 18.89 21.23
N LEU A 180 -35.10 19.35 22.44
CA LEU A 180 -35.10 18.58 23.67
C LEU A 180 -36.45 18.69 24.34
N SER A 181 -36.91 17.60 24.94
CA SER A 181 -38.12 17.59 25.76
C SER A 181 -37.92 18.47 27.00
N GLY A 182 -38.92 19.28 27.33
CA GLY A 182 -38.88 20.21 28.46
C GLY A 182 -38.80 21.68 28.04
N THR A 183 -38.48 22.53 29.01
CA THR A 183 -38.60 24.00 28.87
C THR A 183 -37.26 24.74 28.95
N SER A 184 -36.16 24.05 29.21
CA SER A 184 -34.82 24.62 29.36
C SER A 184 -33.75 23.78 28.65
N CYS A 185 -32.68 24.44 28.22
CA CYS A 185 -31.52 23.78 27.63
C CYS A 185 -30.61 23.19 28.73
N PRO A 186 -30.00 22.01 28.50
CA PRO A 186 -29.03 21.42 29.41
C PRO A 186 -27.73 22.23 29.44
N SER A 187 -26.86 21.93 30.41
CA SER A 187 -25.55 22.59 30.54
C SER A 187 -24.74 22.50 29.24
N GLY A 188 -24.10 23.61 28.86
CA GLY A 188 -23.33 23.73 27.61
C GLY A 188 -24.17 23.96 26.36
N TRP A 189 -25.50 24.12 26.49
CA TRP A 189 -26.42 24.49 25.43
C TRP A 189 -27.21 25.74 25.84
N THR A 190 -27.59 26.56 24.87
CA THR A 190 -28.36 27.79 25.10
C THR A 190 -29.63 27.81 24.24
N PRO A 191 -30.71 28.49 24.67
CA PRO A 191 -31.91 28.60 23.85
C PRO A 191 -31.60 29.21 22.49
N ASN A 192 -31.99 28.52 21.42
CA ASN A 192 -31.89 29.05 20.07
C ASN A 192 -33.13 29.91 19.80
N ALA A 193 -33.02 31.21 20.06
CA ALA A 193 -34.13 32.16 19.91
C ALA A 193 -35.42 31.65 20.60
N ASN A 194 -36.55 31.66 19.89
CA ASN A 194 -37.83 31.13 20.38
C ASN A 194 -38.17 29.74 19.84
N TYR A 195 -37.20 29.04 19.22
CA TYR A 195 -37.44 27.71 18.67
C TYR A 195 -37.96 26.77 19.77
N SER A 196 -39.19 26.29 19.61
CA SER A 196 -39.86 25.44 20.58
C SER A 196 -41.03 24.70 19.96
N SER A 197 -41.58 23.73 20.70
CA SER A 197 -42.90 23.18 20.46
C SER A 197 -43.79 23.50 21.65
N THR A 198 -45.04 23.84 21.38
CA THR A 198 -46.05 24.17 22.40
C THR A 198 -47.30 23.34 22.20
N GLN A 199 -48.02 23.11 23.30
CA GLN A 199 -49.36 22.56 23.29
C GLN A 199 -50.34 23.65 23.71
N GLY A 200 -51.38 23.85 22.91
CA GLY A 200 -52.43 24.81 23.18
C GLY A 200 -53.14 24.51 24.50
N ASN A 201 -53.56 25.56 25.17
CA ASN A 201 -54.23 25.51 26.47
C ASN A 201 -55.53 26.32 26.44
N SER A 202 -56.54 25.84 27.16
CA SER A 202 -57.82 26.54 27.34
C SER A 202 -57.98 26.89 28.81
N CYS A 203 -58.12 28.18 29.11
CA CYS A 203 -58.24 28.69 30.47
C CYS A 203 -59.57 29.43 30.66
N GLY A 204 -60.06 29.45 31.90
CA GLY A 204 -61.32 30.10 32.26
C GLY A 204 -62.55 29.21 31.99
N GLY A 205 -63.71 29.84 31.77
CA GLY A 205 -64.97 29.12 31.49
C GLY A 205 -65.85 28.86 32.72
N GLY A 206 -65.67 29.64 33.80
CA GLY A 206 -66.62 29.65 34.91
C GLY A 206 -67.80 30.58 34.62
N VAL A 207 -68.90 30.42 35.35
CA VAL A 207 -70.12 31.24 35.24
C VAL A 207 -69.83 32.74 35.14
N CYS A 208 -68.88 33.24 35.94
CA CYS A 208 -68.49 34.65 35.99
C CYS A 208 -67.12 34.96 35.39
N SER A 209 -66.49 34.00 34.71
CA SER A 209 -65.19 34.19 34.08
C SER A 209 -65.27 33.85 32.60
N GLY A 210 -64.80 34.77 31.75
CA GLY A 210 -64.64 34.48 30.32
C GLY A 210 -63.70 33.28 30.10
N GLY A 211 -63.70 32.74 28.89
CA GLY A 211 -62.73 31.73 28.46
C GLY A 211 -61.81 32.30 27.39
N CYS A 212 -60.58 31.80 27.32
CA CYS A 212 -59.73 31.97 26.14
C CYS A 212 -58.91 30.70 25.88
N SER A 213 -58.56 30.48 24.61
CA SER A 213 -57.76 29.35 24.15
C SER A 213 -56.54 29.85 23.38
N THR A 214 -55.40 29.20 23.60
CA THR A 214 -54.14 29.42 22.87
C THR A 214 -53.96 28.34 21.81
N ASN A 215 -53.33 28.66 20.67
CA ASN A 215 -52.93 27.64 19.69
C ASN A 215 -51.65 26.89 20.12
N SER A 216 -51.23 25.99 19.25
CA SER A 216 -49.99 25.22 19.36
C SER A 216 -49.09 25.48 18.16
N HIS A 217 -47.79 25.24 18.35
CA HIS A 217 -46.82 25.19 17.26
C HIS A 217 -45.81 24.07 17.48
N TYR A 218 -45.19 23.59 16.39
CA TYR A 218 -44.19 22.54 16.44
C TYR A 218 -42.88 23.05 15.84
N ARG A 219 -41.80 23.02 16.62
CA ARG A 219 -40.43 23.30 16.18
C ARG A 219 -40.28 24.52 15.27
N THR A 220 -40.87 25.63 15.69
CA THR A 220 -40.84 26.92 14.96
C THR A 220 -40.30 28.02 15.87
N ASN A 221 -39.73 29.07 15.26
CA ASN A 221 -39.19 30.24 15.96
C ASN A 221 -40.31 31.22 16.35
N THR A 222 -41.23 30.73 17.17
CA THR A 222 -42.40 31.48 17.60
C THR A 222 -42.43 31.50 19.12
N SER A 223 -42.67 32.67 19.71
CA SER A 223 -42.85 32.79 21.15
C SER A 223 -44.02 31.95 21.64
N VAL A 224 -44.00 31.58 22.92
CA VAL A 224 -45.15 30.90 23.56
C VAL A 224 -46.39 31.78 23.41
N GLU A 225 -47.47 31.21 22.85
CA GLU A 225 -48.71 31.95 22.64
C GLU A 225 -49.41 32.23 23.96
N THR A 226 -49.97 33.43 24.08
CA THR A 226 -50.71 33.88 25.26
C THR A 226 -52.04 34.51 24.87
N CYS A 227 -53.09 34.26 25.65
CA CYS A 227 -54.38 34.96 25.57
C CYS A 227 -54.78 35.49 26.95
N SER A 228 -55.70 36.46 26.98
CA SER A 228 -56.24 37.02 28.23
C SER A 228 -57.74 36.87 28.28
N TYR A 229 -58.28 36.59 29.46
CA TYR A 229 -59.73 36.49 29.69
C TYR A 229 -60.13 37.29 30.95
N GLN A 230 -61.39 37.72 31.01
CA GLN A 230 -61.92 38.37 32.20
C GLN A 230 -62.14 37.34 33.30
N SER A 231 -61.57 37.57 34.48
CA SER A 231 -61.86 36.79 35.67
C SER A 231 -62.95 37.46 36.48
N GLY A 232 -63.90 36.68 36.97
CA GLY A 232 -64.93 37.17 37.87
C GLY A 232 -65.36 36.10 38.86
N ARG A 233 -65.82 36.58 40.02
CA ARG A 233 -66.35 35.73 41.09
C ARG A 233 -67.87 35.87 41.13
N LEU A 234 -68.53 34.77 41.49
CA LEU A 234 -69.96 34.79 41.76
C LEU A 234 -70.19 35.53 43.09
N GLN A 235 -70.85 36.69 43.05
CA GLN A 235 -71.09 37.50 44.25
C GLN A 235 -72.45 37.20 44.91
N GLY A 236 -73.38 36.57 44.17
CA GLY A 236 -74.66 36.10 44.68
C GLY A 236 -75.67 35.77 43.56
N TYR A 237 -76.88 35.37 43.96
CA TYR A 237 -78.04 35.19 43.07
C TYR A 237 -79.15 36.15 43.49
N TYR A 238 -79.70 36.93 42.56
CA TYR A 238 -80.92 37.73 42.74
C TYR A 238 -81.88 37.45 41.60
N ASP A 239 -83.16 37.19 41.90
CA ASP A 239 -84.22 36.94 40.89
C ASP A 239 -83.86 35.89 39.81
N ARG A 240 -83.13 34.83 40.20
CA ARG A 240 -82.57 33.78 39.30
C ARG A 240 -81.55 34.28 38.27
N MET A 241 -81.00 35.49 38.41
CA MET A 241 -79.85 35.95 37.63
C MET A 241 -78.57 35.88 38.48
N GLU A 242 -77.48 35.42 37.85
CA GLU A 242 -76.15 35.32 38.44
C GLU A 242 -75.49 36.71 38.43
N ILE A 243 -75.08 37.20 39.60
CA ILE A 243 -74.35 38.47 39.70
C ILE A 243 -72.86 38.16 39.72
N CYS A 244 -72.21 38.60 38.64
CA CYS A 244 -70.77 38.44 38.45
C CYS A 244 -70.02 39.73 38.81
N ASP A 245 -69.03 39.59 39.67
CA ASP A 245 -68.12 40.68 40.05
C ASP A 245 -66.78 40.50 39.32
N PRO A 246 -66.40 41.41 38.41
CA PRO A 246 -65.13 41.33 37.71
C PRO A 246 -63.97 41.53 38.69
N THR A 247 -63.19 40.48 38.89
CA THR A 247 -62.04 40.48 39.80
C THR A 247 -60.75 40.89 39.11
N GLY A 248 -60.73 40.92 37.77
CA GLY A 248 -59.58 41.36 36.98
C GLY A 248 -59.47 40.70 35.61
N THR A 249 -58.26 40.74 35.06
CA THR A 249 -57.89 40.04 33.82
C THR A 249 -56.85 38.98 34.15
N ALA A 250 -57.09 37.74 33.70
CA ALA A 250 -56.17 36.62 33.88
C ALA A 250 -55.52 36.25 32.53
N GLY A 251 -54.25 35.83 32.59
CA GLY A 251 -53.50 35.33 31.43
C GLY A 251 -53.58 33.82 31.31
N CYS A 252 -53.61 33.34 30.07
CA CYS A 252 -53.48 31.94 29.69
C CYS A 252 -52.29 31.81 28.74
N SER A 253 -51.47 30.79 28.90
CA SER A 253 -50.33 30.53 28.02
C SER A 253 -50.36 29.08 27.56
N SER A 254 -49.91 28.86 26.32
CA SER A 254 -49.64 27.52 25.81
C SER A 254 -48.50 26.87 26.62
N THR A 255 -48.53 25.55 26.74
CA THR A 255 -47.52 24.79 27.48
C THR A 255 -46.36 24.45 26.56
N LYS A 256 -45.15 24.95 26.84
CA LYS A 256 -43.95 24.54 26.10
C LYS A 256 -43.61 23.08 26.42
N THR A 257 -43.55 22.25 25.38
CA THR A 257 -43.28 20.80 25.49
C THR A 257 -41.87 20.43 25.03
N GLU A 258 -41.31 21.18 24.08
CA GLU A 258 -39.92 21.06 23.65
C GLU A 258 -39.27 22.44 23.53
N ILE A 259 -37.95 22.49 23.69
CA ILE A 259 -37.11 23.66 23.47
C ILE A 259 -36.03 23.35 22.43
N GLY A 260 -35.83 24.28 21.49
CA GLY A 260 -34.73 24.26 20.54
C GLY A 260 -33.51 24.93 21.14
N CYS A 261 -32.39 24.22 21.20
CA CYS A 261 -31.13 24.65 21.78
C CYS A 261 -30.00 24.69 20.75
N THR A 262 -28.99 25.51 20.99
CA THR A 262 -27.78 25.63 20.16
C THR A 262 -26.52 25.77 21.03
N LYS A 263 -25.34 25.64 20.41
CA LYS A 263 -24.04 25.58 21.06
C LYS A 263 -23.01 26.42 20.33
#